data_AF-A0A9X3UHQ8-F1
#
_entry.id   AF-A0A9X3UHQ8-F1
#
_cell.length_a   1.000
_cell.length_b   1.000
_cell.length_c   1.000
_cell.angle_alpha   90.00
_cell.angle_beta   90.00
_cell.angle_gamma   90.00
#
_symmetry.space_group_name_H-M   'P 1'
#
loop_
_entity.id
_entity.type
_entity.pdbx_description
1 polymer ?
#
loop_
_entity_poly.entity_id
_entity_poly.type
_entity_poly.pdbx_seq_one_letter_code
_entity_poly.pdbx_strand_id
1 'polypeptide(L)'
;MKRFAALLFGIVLTGPSLAKDAKFVGVWEGDYETPIYTKIVLKDDQSLTYCEVSHCRQVNCMEMAYTGSFASKFEYQDALGKWEFVRISEDEFEGTYTHVEGDVSTAYYEPE
;
A
#
# COMPACT_ATOMS: atom_id res chain seq x y z
N MET A 1 -33.68 52.60 21.49
CA MET A 1 -32.41 51.99 21.05
C MET A 1 -32.45 50.50 21.37
N LYS A 2 -32.71 49.63 20.38
CA LYS A 2 -32.76 48.17 20.56
C LYS A 2 -31.43 47.57 20.12
N ARG A 3 -30.74 46.88 21.03
CA ARG A 3 -29.47 46.19 20.77
C ARG A 3 -29.77 44.89 20.01
N PHE A 4 -29.21 44.75 18.81
CA PHE A 4 -29.14 43.47 18.11
C PHE A 4 -27.91 42.72 18.62
N ALA A 5 -28.11 41.57 19.26
CA ALA A 5 -27.05 40.61 19.53
C ALA A 5 -26.97 39.67 18.32
N ALA A 6 -25.87 39.71 17.58
CA ALA A 6 -25.58 38.74 16.54
C ALA A 6 -25.05 37.46 17.21
N LEU A 7 -25.84 36.38 17.12
CA LEU A 7 -25.38 35.02 17.36
C LEU A 7 -24.41 34.65 16.24
N LEU A 8 -23.12 34.61 16.56
CA LEU A 8 -22.11 33.99 15.71
C LEU A 8 -22.36 32.48 15.69
N PHE A 9 -22.97 32.00 14.61
CA PHE A 9 -22.95 30.59 14.23
C PHE A 9 -21.48 30.20 14.03
N GLY A 10 -20.94 29.45 14.98
CA GLY A 10 -19.66 28.77 14.82
C GLY A 10 -19.79 27.75 13.70
N ILE A 11 -19.21 28.06 12.54
CA ILE A 11 -18.95 27.07 11.50
C ILE A 11 -17.95 26.09 12.09
N VAL A 12 -18.42 24.90 12.45
CA VAL A 12 -17.54 23.77 12.73
C VAL A 12 -16.93 23.40 11.39
N LEU A 13 -15.71 23.91 11.13
CA LEU A 13 -14.84 23.39 10.10
C LEU A 13 -14.54 21.94 10.47
N THR A 14 -15.28 21.00 9.89
CA THR A 14 -14.83 19.62 9.76
C THR A 14 -13.56 19.67 8.92
N GLY A 15 -12.41 19.78 9.59
CA GLY A 15 -11.12 19.59 8.95
C GLY A 15 -11.14 18.24 8.24
N PRO A 16 -10.45 18.08 7.09
CA PRO A 16 -10.32 16.78 6.46
C PRO A 16 -9.78 15.84 7.53
N SER A 17 -10.58 14.82 7.86
CA SER A 17 -10.06 13.59 8.44
C SER A 17 -8.89 13.22 7.54
N LEU A 18 -7.65 13.36 8.04
CA LEU A 18 -6.48 12.79 7.37
C LEU A 18 -6.83 11.32 7.24
N ALA A 19 -7.21 10.89 6.04
CA ALA A 19 -7.52 9.50 5.84
C ALA A 19 -6.22 8.73 6.12
N LYS A 20 -6.38 7.67 6.91
CA LYS A 20 -5.25 6.98 7.49
C LYS A 20 -4.78 5.98 6.45
N ASP A 21 -3.50 6.02 6.10
CA ASP A 21 -2.89 5.02 5.22
C ASP A 21 -3.35 3.60 5.60
N ALA A 22 -3.87 2.87 4.61
CA ALA A 22 -4.24 1.48 4.78
C ALA A 22 -2.97 0.62 4.72
N LYS A 23 -2.85 -0.32 5.66
CA LYS A 23 -1.65 -1.16 5.81
C LYS A 23 -2.06 -2.61 5.73
N PHE A 24 -1.28 -3.37 4.97
CA PHE A 24 -1.51 -4.79 4.76
C PHE A 24 -0.20 -5.56 4.98
N VAL A 25 -0.30 -6.78 5.49
CA VAL A 25 0.82 -7.67 5.75
C VAL A 25 0.62 -8.98 5.01
N GLY A 26 1.71 -9.56 4.53
CA GLY A 26 1.68 -10.81 3.77
C GLY A 26 2.94 -11.62 3.99
N VAL A 27 2.94 -12.83 3.45
CA VAL A 27 4.11 -13.73 3.45
C VAL A 27 4.25 -14.28 2.03
N TRP A 28 5.47 -14.26 1.50
CA TRP A 28 5.78 -14.84 0.20
C TRP A 28 5.92 -16.34 0.29
N GLU A 29 5.30 -17.05 -0.66
CA GLU A 29 5.42 -18.48 -0.87
C GLU A 29 6.05 -18.73 -2.25
N GLY A 30 7.08 -19.59 -2.31
CA GLY A 30 7.78 -19.94 -3.55
C GLY A 30 9.31 -19.97 -3.42
N ASP A 31 9.99 -19.92 -4.57
CA ASP A 31 11.45 -20.02 -4.69
C ASP A 31 12.21 -18.70 -4.43
N TYR A 32 11.49 -17.59 -4.21
CA TYR A 32 12.08 -16.34 -3.77
C TYR A 32 12.60 -16.45 -2.34
N GLU A 33 13.73 -15.78 -2.04
CA GLU A 33 14.19 -15.61 -0.66
C GLU A 33 13.08 -14.95 0.15
N THR A 34 12.39 -15.73 0.99
CA THR A 34 11.25 -15.24 1.75
C THR A 34 11.72 -14.13 2.69
N PRO A 35 11.26 -12.88 2.52
CA PRO A 35 11.58 -11.81 3.46
C PRO A 35 11.08 -12.19 4.86
N ILE A 36 11.76 -11.71 5.90
CA ILE A 36 11.35 -11.90 7.30
C ILE A 36 9.95 -11.32 7.54
N TYR A 37 9.65 -10.22 6.85
CA TYR A 37 8.39 -9.51 6.96
C TYR A 37 8.16 -8.65 5.72
N THR A 38 6.90 -8.54 5.30
CA THR A 38 6.51 -7.63 4.22
C THR A 38 5.27 -6.80 4.60
N LYS A 39 5.17 -5.62 4.00
CA LYS A 39 4.08 -4.67 4.22
C LYS A 39 3.74 -3.93 2.94
N ILE A 40 2.45 -3.75 2.69
CA ILE A 40 1.91 -2.83 1.69
C ILE A 40 1.31 -1.63 2.44
N VAL A 41 1.63 -0.43 1.97
CA VAL A 41 1.01 0.82 2.44
C VAL A 41 0.31 1.46 1.26
N LEU A 42 -1.02 1.49 1.30
CA LEU A 42 -1.87 2.17 0.34
C LEU A 42 -2.26 3.54 0.92
N LYS A 43 -1.79 4.61 0.26
CA LYS A 43 -2.10 5.99 0.65
C LYS A 43 -3.43 6.43 0.06
N ASP A 44 -3.96 7.53 0.59
CA ASP A 44 -5.24 8.11 0.16
C ASP A 44 -5.27 8.48 -1.34
N ASP A 45 -4.13 8.91 -1.88
CA ASP A 45 -3.96 9.25 -3.30
C ASP A 45 -3.83 8.01 -4.21
N GLN A 46 -4.08 6.82 -3.66
CA GLN A 46 -3.94 5.52 -4.30
C GLN A 46 -2.49 5.19 -4.70
N SER A 47 -1.49 5.91 -4.19
CA SER A 47 -0.10 5.45 -4.30
C SER A 47 0.16 4.28 -3.37
N LEU A 48 0.98 3.33 -3.83
CA LEU A 48 1.31 2.11 -3.10
C LEU A 48 2.80 2.03 -2.86
N THR A 49 3.18 1.77 -1.60
CA THR A 49 4.55 1.47 -1.20
C THR A 49 4.61 0.05 -0.69
N TYR A 50 5.50 -0.75 -1.25
CA TYR A 50 5.83 -2.08 -0.76
C TYR A 50 7.11 -1.98 0.08
N CYS A 51 7.09 -2.52 1.29
CA CYS A 51 8.25 -2.60 2.16
C CYS A 51 8.52 -4.05 2.56
N GLU A 52 9.79 -4.41 2.61
CA GLU A 52 10.24 -5.72 3.08
C GLU A 52 11.43 -5.61 4.03
N VAL A 53 11.55 -6.62 4.89
CA VAL A 53 12.68 -6.80 5.80
C VAL A 53 13.40 -8.08 5.42
N SER A 54 14.65 -7.97 4.97
CA SER A 54 15.46 -9.13 4.57
C SER A 54 16.28 -9.70 5.73
N HIS A 55 16.99 -10.83 5.49
CA HIS A 55 17.77 -11.58 6.50
C HIS A 55 18.72 -10.72 7.35
N CYS A 56 19.21 -9.60 6.83
CA CYS A 56 20.12 -8.67 7.54
C CYS A 56 19.39 -7.57 8.33
N ARG A 57 18.06 -7.67 8.52
CA ARG A 57 17.19 -6.64 9.10
C ARG A 57 17.24 -5.29 8.36
N GLN A 58 17.60 -5.33 7.09
CA GLN A 58 17.56 -4.17 6.21
C GLN A 58 16.11 -3.98 5.77
N VAL A 59 15.62 -2.75 5.92
CA VAL A 59 14.28 -2.37 5.47
C VAL A 59 14.43 -1.77 4.08
N ASN A 60 13.82 -2.41 3.09
CA ASN A 60 13.75 -1.91 1.72
C ASN A 60 12.31 -1.50 1.44
N CYS A 61 12.10 -0.25 0.99
CA CYS A 61 10.78 0.23 0.60
C CYS A 61 10.82 0.74 -0.84
N MET A 62 9.88 0.29 -1.65
CA MET A 62 9.76 0.55 -3.08
C MET A 62 8.44 1.24 -3.36
N GLU A 63 8.49 2.35 -4.07
CA GLU A 63 7.29 2.97 -4.63
C GLU A 63 6.86 2.20 -5.88
N MET A 64 5.59 1.80 -5.91
CA MET A 64 5.07 0.98 -6.98
C MET A 64 4.38 1.86 -8.02
N ALA A 65 4.71 1.66 -9.29
CA ALA A 65 4.08 2.36 -10.41
C ALA A 65 2.67 1.80 -10.66
N TYR A 66 1.70 2.70 -10.86
CA TYR A 66 0.34 2.32 -11.19
C TYR A 66 0.21 1.99 -12.69
N THR A 67 -0.38 0.83 -13.02
CA THR A 67 -0.49 0.35 -14.42
C THR A 67 -1.89 -0.06 -14.85
N GLY A 68 -2.88 -0.08 -13.95
CA GLY A 68 -4.23 -0.59 -14.22
C GLY A 68 -5.27 0.44 -14.70
N SER A 69 -6.51 -0.04 -14.87
CA SER A 69 -7.72 0.79 -14.78
C SER A 69 -8.33 0.56 -13.39
N PHE A 70 -8.80 1.63 -12.73
CA PHE A 70 -9.42 1.60 -11.39
C PHE A 70 -8.51 1.32 -10.16
N ALA A 71 -7.25 1.79 -10.13
CA ALA A 71 -6.39 1.73 -8.94
C ALA A 71 -6.11 0.31 -8.40
N SER A 72 -6.21 -0.71 -9.26
CA SER A 72 -6.14 -2.12 -8.84
C SER A 72 -4.82 -2.81 -9.13
N LYS A 73 -3.91 -2.24 -9.93
CA LYS A 73 -2.64 -2.90 -10.28
C LYS A 73 -1.43 -1.97 -10.10
N PHE A 74 -0.42 -2.49 -9.40
CA PHE A 74 0.79 -1.79 -9.03
C PHE A 74 2.02 -2.64 -9.36
N GLU A 75 3.06 -2.05 -9.95
CA GLU A 75 4.22 -2.76 -10.44
C GLU A 75 5.53 -2.04 -10.10
N TYR A 76 6.57 -2.81 -9.81
CA TYR A 76 7.93 -2.33 -9.63
C TYR A 76 8.87 -3.36 -10.24
N GLN A 77 9.94 -2.89 -10.86
CA GLN A 77 10.93 -3.77 -11.48
C GLN A 77 12.32 -3.20 -11.24
N ASP A 78 13.23 -4.09 -10.89
CA ASP A 78 14.66 -3.78 -10.80
C ASP A 78 15.49 -4.84 -11.53
N ALA A 79 16.78 -4.91 -11.19
CA ALA A 79 17.72 -5.86 -11.80
C ALA A 79 17.50 -7.32 -11.36
N LEU A 80 16.76 -7.56 -10.27
CA LEU A 80 16.53 -8.90 -9.69
C LEU A 80 15.20 -9.48 -10.16
N GLY A 81 14.18 -8.64 -10.36
CA GLY A 81 12.89 -9.14 -10.79
C GLY A 81 11.81 -8.08 -10.89
N LYS A 82 10.58 -8.58 -11.00
CA LYS A 82 9.36 -7.78 -11.10
C LYS A 82 8.42 -8.14 -9.96
N TRP A 83 7.93 -7.13 -9.25
CA TRP A 83 6.86 -7.22 -8.26
C TRP A 83 5.59 -6.65 -8.87
N GLU A 84 4.49 -7.39 -8.73
CA GLU A 84 3.16 -6.96 -9.12
C GLU A 84 2.22 -7.16 -7.93
N PHE A 85 1.41 -6.14 -7.60
CA PHE A 85 0.33 -6.26 -6.64
C PHE A 85 -0.99 -5.92 -7.31
N VAL A 86 -1.97 -6.80 -7.12
CA VAL A 86 -3.34 -6.62 -7.59
C VAL A 86 -4.25 -6.50 -6.38
N ARG A 87 -5.00 -5.40 -6.30
CA ARG A 87 -6.07 -5.24 -5.33
C ARG A 87 -7.25 -6.09 -5.76
N ILE A 88 -7.53 -7.15 -5.01
CA ILE A 88 -8.61 -8.11 -5.33
C ILE A 88 -9.90 -7.83 -4.55
N SER A 89 -9.81 -7.10 -3.44
CA SER A 89 -10.97 -6.59 -2.69
C SER A 89 -10.63 -5.27 -1.98
N GLU A 90 -11.57 -4.71 -1.19
CA GLU A 90 -11.28 -3.52 -0.39
C GLU A 90 -10.17 -3.77 0.63
N ASP A 91 -10.09 -5.00 1.15
CA ASP A 91 -9.23 -5.39 2.26
C ASP A 91 -8.11 -6.37 1.87
N GLU A 92 -7.98 -6.73 0.59
CA GLU A 92 -7.03 -7.76 0.16
C GLU A 92 -6.25 -7.38 -1.09
N PHE A 93 -4.97 -7.77 -1.09
CA PHE A 93 -4.10 -7.75 -2.25
C PHE A 93 -3.51 -9.14 -2.52
N GLU A 94 -3.35 -9.45 -3.80
CA GLU A 94 -2.53 -10.56 -4.29
C GLU A 94 -1.21 -9.98 -4.82
N GLY A 95 -0.09 -10.56 -4.40
CA GLY A 95 1.25 -10.20 -4.84
C GLY A 95 1.88 -11.31 -5.67
N THR A 96 2.54 -10.94 -6.75
CA THR A 96 3.37 -11.83 -7.57
C THR A 96 4.77 -11.25 -7.70
N TYR A 97 5.78 -12.06 -7.43
CA TYR A 97 7.17 -11.76 -7.72
C TYR A 97 7.66 -12.70 -8.82
N THR A 98 8.29 -12.15 -9.86
CA THR A 98 8.94 -12.92 -10.93
C THR A 98 10.43 -12.58 -10.95
N HIS A 99 11.27 -13.56 -10.62
CA HIS A 99 12.72 -13.44 -10.71
C HIS A 99 13.16 -13.40 -12.17
N VAL A 100 14.29 -12.74 -12.46
CA VAL A 100 14.85 -12.68 -13.83
C VAL A 100 15.19 -14.06 -14.43
N GLU A 101 15.39 -15.08 -13.59
CA GLU A 101 15.63 -16.47 -14.03
C GLU A 101 14.34 -17.25 -14.34
N GLY A 102 13.17 -16.65 -14.06
CA GLY A 102 11.85 -17.21 -14.37
C GLY A 102 11.11 -17.82 -13.19
N ASP A 103 11.72 -17.88 -12.01
CA ASP A 103 11.07 -18.35 -10.79
C ASP A 103 9.97 -17.38 -10.34
N VAL A 104 8.87 -17.93 -9.83
CA VAL A 104 7.69 -17.16 -9.42
C VAL A 104 7.38 -17.43 -7.96
N SER A 105 7.05 -16.37 -7.23
CA SER A 105 6.53 -16.45 -5.87
C SER A 105 5.25 -15.63 -5.75
N THR A 106 4.35 -16.07 -4.88
CA THR A 106 3.05 -15.43 -4.67
C THR A 106 2.85 -15.09 -3.20
N ALA A 107 2.01 -14.10 -2.92
CA ALA A 107 1.66 -13.70 -1.57
C ALA A 107 0.22 -13.18 -1.51
N TYR A 108 -0.45 -13.41 -0.39
CA TYR A 108 -1.70 -12.76 -0.05
C TYR A 108 -1.45 -11.76 1.07
N TYR A 109 -2.10 -10.60 0.97
CA TYR A 109 -1.98 -9.52 1.93
C TYR A 109 -3.34 -9.17 2.51
N GLU A 110 -3.41 -9.16 3.84
CA GLU A 110 -4.57 -8.83 4.65
C GLU A 110 -4.27 -7.61 5.54
N PRO A 111 -5.28 -6.91 6.10
CA PRO A 111 -5.05 -5.73 6.93
C PRO A 111 -4.19 -6.02 8.17
N GLU A 112 -3.31 -5.08 8.54
CA GLU A 112 -2.45 -5.14 9.75
C GLU A 112 -3.22 -5.02 11.08
#